data_AF-A0A4U5PTV5-F1
#
_entry.id   AF-A0A4U5PTV5-F1
#
_cell.length_a   1.000
_cell.length_b   1.000
_cell.length_c   1.000
_cell.angle_alpha   90.00
_cell.angle_beta   90.00
_cell.angle_gamma   90.00
#
_symmetry.space_group_name_H-M   'P 1'
#
loop_
_entity.id
_entity.type
_entity.pdbx_description
1 polymer ?
#
loop_
_entity_poly.entity_id
_entity_poly.type
_entity_poly.pdbx_seq_one_letter_code
_entity_poly.pdbx_strand_id
1 'polypeptide(L)'
;MKGEIEGNGAIQIPPTRVGHIKKRVLKNKGVSVSFNEKDLRDYVTGFHKRKKKRRKEAIKQQEVKLRLKRIAARKQRKLEKELVLNGGAPPAADESDKYGEDDEEVEPIASISGTTKYDNGDMQVTVTTSEISREDEDGHSEKTQVTVPRLNEADKSHKLSS
;
A
#
# COMPACT_ATOMS: atom_id res chain seq x y z
N MET A 1 45.70 -30.74 82.92
CA MET A 1 45.18 -31.21 81.62
C MET A 1 44.25 -30.13 81.09
N LYS A 2 44.77 -29.26 80.21
CA LYS A 2 44.47 -29.24 78.76
C LYS A 2 42.96 -29.15 78.49
N GLY A 3 42.50 -27.91 78.28
CA GLY A 3 41.30 -27.66 77.49
C GLY A 3 41.67 -27.70 76.01
N GLU A 4 40.83 -28.34 75.21
CA GLU A 4 40.91 -28.32 73.76
C GLU A 4 39.61 -27.73 73.22
N ILE A 5 39.78 -26.72 72.37
CA ILE A 5 38.77 -25.97 71.66
C ILE A 5 38.70 -26.58 70.27
N GLU A 6 37.55 -27.12 69.89
CA GLU A 6 37.17 -27.45 68.52
C GLU A 6 35.77 -26.86 68.33
N GLY A 7 35.37 -26.19 67.24
CA GLY A 7 35.97 -25.97 65.94
C GLY A 7 34.83 -25.47 65.05
N ASN A 8 35.06 -24.35 64.36
CA ASN A 8 34.13 -23.61 63.50
C ASN A 8 33.58 -24.45 62.33
N GLY A 9 32.35 -24.14 61.86
CA GLY A 9 31.87 -24.70 60.59
C GLY A 9 30.49 -24.30 60.07
N ALA A 10 29.94 -23.12 60.36
CA ALA A 10 28.73 -22.62 59.68
C ALA A 10 29.10 -21.46 58.73
N ILE A 11 29.32 -21.77 57.46
CA ILE A 11 29.46 -20.75 56.40
C ILE A 11 28.08 -20.15 56.16
N GLN A 12 27.81 -19.01 56.78
CA GLN A 12 26.65 -18.18 56.46
C GLN A 12 27.01 -17.30 55.25
N ILE A 13 26.42 -17.58 54.09
CA ILE A 13 26.48 -16.66 52.95
C ILE A 13 25.57 -15.47 53.31
N PRO A 14 26.08 -14.23 53.41
CA PRO A 14 25.25 -13.10 53.78
C PRO A 14 24.24 -12.81 52.67
N PRO A 15 23.02 -12.37 53.00
CA PRO A 15 22.03 -11.99 52.00
C PRO A 15 22.60 -10.84 51.19
N THR A 16 22.77 -11.06 49.88
CA THR A 16 23.16 -10.03 48.93
C THR A 16 22.08 -8.95 48.94
N ARG A 17 22.34 -7.87 49.69
CA ARG A 17 21.50 -6.68 49.69
C ARG A 17 21.55 -6.11 48.28
N VAL A 18 20.53 -6.40 47.48
CA VAL A 18 20.35 -5.76 46.16
C VAL A 18 20.04 -4.30 46.46
N GLY A 19 21.08 -3.46 46.46
CA GLY A 19 20.98 -2.04 46.78
C GLY A 19 19.97 -1.36 45.87
N HIS A 20 19.18 -0.45 46.44
CA HIS A 20 18.21 0.33 45.69
C HIS A 20 18.91 1.17 44.61
N ILE A 21 18.78 0.74 43.34
CA ILE A 21 19.33 1.47 42.20
C ILE A 21 18.41 2.67 41.93
N LYS A 22 18.93 3.88 42.14
CA LYS A 22 18.20 5.13 41.86
C LYS A 22 17.71 5.10 40.41
N LYS A 23 16.44 5.42 40.16
CA LYS A 23 15.80 5.39 38.82
C LYS A 23 16.59 6.13 37.73
N ARG A 24 17.42 7.12 38.08
CA ARG A 24 18.32 7.85 37.18
C ARG A 24 19.46 6.98 36.61
N VAL A 25 19.89 5.94 37.34
CA VAL A 25 20.88 4.94 36.89
C VAL A 25 20.21 3.88 36.01
N LEU A 26 18.91 3.63 36.22
CA LEU A 26 18.10 2.74 35.37
C LEU A 26 17.73 3.37 34.01
N LYS A 27 17.96 4.68 33.81
CA LYS A 27 17.84 5.30 32.50
C LYS A 27 19.09 4.95 31.70
N ASN A 28 18.91 4.39 30.51
CA ASN A 28 19.96 4.05 29.57
C ASN A 28 20.82 5.28 29.18
N LYS A 29 21.82 5.63 30.01
CA LYS A 29 22.68 6.81 29.78
C LYS A 29 23.69 6.64 28.63
N GLY A 30 23.68 5.50 27.95
CA GLY A 30 24.59 5.18 26.85
C GLY A 30 23.92 4.53 25.65
N VAL A 31 22.58 4.49 25.58
CA VAL A 31 21.90 4.01 24.38
C VAL A 31 21.86 5.17 23.38
N SER A 32 22.75 5.08 22.40
CA SER A 32 22.69 5.93 21.21
C SER A 32 21.86 5.22 20.14
N VAL A 33 20.97 5.97 19.49
CA VAL A 33 20.29 5.51 18.29
C VAL A 33 21.10 6.03 17.11
N SER A 34 21.76 5.12 16.40
CA SER A 34 22.50 5.43 15.17
C SER A 34 21.84 4.74 13.98
N PHE A 35 22.03 5.34 12.81
CA PHE A 35 21.63 4.69 11.56
C PHE A 35 22.64 3.61 11.21
N ASN A 36 22.13 2.46 10.77
CA ASN A 36 22.97 1.50 10.07
C ASN A 36 23.35 2.11 8.71
N GLU A 37 24.64 2.41 8.53
CA GLU A 37 25.13 3.09 7.32
C GLU A 37 24.84 2.32 6.03
N LYS A 38 24.75 0.99 6.10
CA LYS A 38 24.42 0.16 4.94
C LYS A 38 22.97 0.39 4.52
N ASP A 39 22.07 0.29 5.48
CA ASP A 39 20.64 0.51 5.24
C ASP A 39 20.37 1.96 4.84
N LEU A 40 21.10 2.92 5.40
CA LEU A 40 21.06 4.31 4.98
C LEU A 40 21.51 4.47 3.52
N ARG A 41 22.63 3.87 3.13
CA ARG A 41 23.13 3.91 1.74
C ARG A 41 22.15 3.27 0.77
N ASP A 42 21.61 2.12 1.12
CA ASP A 42 20.59 1.43 0.32
C ASP A 42 19.29 2.23 0.25
N TYR A 43 18.89 2.87 1.34
CA TYR A 43 17.73 3.74 1.35
C TYR A 43 17.93 4.96 0.43
N VAL A 44 19.06 5.65 0.53
CA VAL A 44 19.36 6.85 -0.28
C VAL A 44 19.56 6.51 -1.77
N THR A 45 20.39 5.52 -2.07
CA THR A 45 20.79 5.21 -3.47
C THR A 45 19.90 4.16 -4.13
N GLY A 46 19.25 3.29 -3.35
CA GLY A 46 18.49 2.15 -3.85
C GLY A 46 17.11 2.47 -4.41
N PHE A 47 16.72 3.75 -4.53
CA PHE A 47 15.40 4.14 -5.07
C PHE A 47 15.16 3.56 -6.47
N HIS A 48 16.14 3.63 -7.38
CA HIS A 48 16.00 3.05 -8.73
C HIS A 48 15.77 1.54 -8.68
N LYS A 49 16.49 0.83 -7.81
CA LYS A 49 16.34 -0.62 -7.63
C LYS A 49 14.96 -0.96 -7.05
N ARG A 50 14.52 -0.26 -5.99
CA ARG A 50 13.18 -0.43 -5.39
C ARG A 50 12.06 -0.09 -6.36
N LYS A 51 12.19 0.98 -7.14
CA LYS A 51 11.23 1.36 -8.20
C LYS A 51 11.16 0.29 -9.29
N LYS A 52 12.31 -0.23 -9.73
CA LYS A 52 12.37 -1.33 -10.71
C LYS A 52 11.76 -2.62 -10.16
N LYS A 53 12.01 -2.95 -8.89
CA LYS A 53 11.40 -4.08 -8.19
C LYS A 53 9.87 -3.97 -8.19
N ARG A 54 9.33 -2.85 -7.70
CA ARG A 54 7.87 -2.59 -7.69
C ARG A 54 7.22 -2.76 -9.06
N ARG A 55 7.85 -2.23 -10.12
CA ARG A 55 7.34 -2.39 -11.50
C ARG A 55 7.28 -3.85 -11.93
N LYS A 56 8.33 -4.63 -11.67
CA LYS A 56 8.37 -6.06 -12.01
C LYS A 56 7.32 -6.85 -11.24
N GLU A 57 7.10 -6.53 -9.97
CA GLU A 57 6.10 -7.19 -9.14
C GLU A 57 4.68 -6.91 -9.65
N ALA A 58 4.37 -5.65 -10.00
CA ALA A 58 3.10 -5.29 -10.59
C ALA A 58 2.82 -6.05 -11.91
N ILE A 59 3.81 -6.13 -12.80
CA ILE A 59 3.71 -6.91 -14.05
C ILE A 59 3.46 -8.39 -13.76
N LYS A 60 4.24 -8.98 -12.84
CA LYS A 60 4.09 -10.39 -12.46
C LYS A 60 2.69 -10.68 -11.90
N GLN A 61 2.14 -9.79 -11.08
CA GLN A 61 0.78 -9.93 -10.56
C GLN A 61 -0.27 -9.91 -11.69
N GLN A 62 -0.14 -8.99 -12.65
CA GLN A 62 -1.01 -8.94 -13.82
C GLN A 62 -0.93 -10.22 -14.65
N GLU A 63 0.28 -10.72 -14.93
CA GLU A 63 0.49 -11.98 -15.65
C GLU A 63 -0.15 -13.18 -14.94
N VAL A 64 -0.01 -13.26 -13.61
CA VAL A 64 -0.63 -14.31 -12.80
C VAL A 64 -2.15 -14.22 -12.86
N LYS A 65 -2.74 -13.03 -12.69
CA LYS A 65 -4.20 -12.82 -12.80
C LYS A 65 -4.70 -13.28 -14.18
N LEU A 66 -4.02 -12.90 -15.27
CA LEU A 66 -4.38 -13.33 -16.63
C LEU A 66 -4.24 -14.84 -16.84
N ARG A 67 -3.22 -15.46 -16.24
CA ARG A 67 -3.03 -16.92 -16.32
C ARG A 67 -4.15 -17.67 -15.60
N LEU A 68 -4.55 -17.21 -14.41
CA LEU A 68 -5.64 -17.80 -13.64
C LEU A 68 -6.96 -17.71 -14.42
N LYS A 69 -7.27 -16.55 -15.02
CA LYS A 69 -8.44 -16.38 -15.90
C LYS A 69 -8.46 -17.39 -17.05
N ARG A 70 -7.32 -17.62 -17.71
CA ARG A 70 -7.21 -18.62 -18.79
C ARG A 70 -7.44 -20.05 -18.30
N ILE A 71 -6.92 -20.39 -17.12
CA ILE A 71 -7.11 -21.73 -16.52
C ILE A 71 -8.57 -21.93 -16.14
N ALA A 72 -9.21 -20.95 -15.51
CA ALA A 72 -10.62 -20.99 -15.15
C ALA A 72 -11.50 -21.17 -16.40
N ALA A 73 -11.30 -20.38 -17.45
CA ALA A 73 -12.02 -20.52 -18.72
C ALA A 73 -11.78 -21.89 -19.38
N ARG A 74 -10.59 -22.49 -19.22
CA ARG A 74 -10.32 -23.86 -19.69
C ARG A 74 -11.07 -24.90 -18.86
N LYS A 75 -11.18 -24.73 -17.54
CA LYS A 75 -11.98 -25.60 -16.67
C LYS A 75 -13.46 -25.52 -17.03
N GLN A 76 -14.00 -24.31 -17.19
CA GLN A 76 -15.40 -24.10 -17.59
C GLN A 76 -15.73 -24.79 -18.91
N ARG A 77 -14.90 -24.59 -19.96
CA ARG A 77 -15.08 -25.29 -21.24
C ARG A 77 -14.99 -26.82 -21.15
N LYS A 78 -14.29 -27.37 -20.15
CA LYS A 78 -14.27 -28.82 -19.93
C LYS A 78 -15.58 -29.28 -19.29
N LEU A 79 -16.04 -28.58 -18.25
CA LEU A 79 -17.30 -28.88 -17.57
C LEU A 79 -18.49 -28.75 -18.51
N GLU A 80 -18.55 -27.69 -19.32
CA GLU A 80 -19.60 -27.51 -20.34
C GLU A 80 -19.61 -28.67 -21.34
N LYS A 81 -18.43 -29.11 -21.80
CA LYS A 81 -18.33 -30.26 -22.72
C LYS A 81 -18.79 -31.56 -22.08
N GLU A 82 -18.42 -31.81 -20.83
CA GLU A 82 -18.86 -32.99 -20.08
C GLU A 82 -20.36 -32.96 -19.83
N LEU A 83 -20.94 -31.80 -19.51
CA LEU A 83 -22.38 -31.62 -19.34
C LEU A 83 -23.14 -31.92 -20.64
N VAL A 84 -22.68 -31.38 -21.77
CA VAL A 84 -23.27 -31.65 -23.09
C VAL A 84 -23.16 -33.13 -23.46
N LEU A 85 -22.00 -33.76 -23.21
CA LEU A 85 -21.79 -35.18 -23.48
C LEU A 85 -22.67 -36.08 -22.60
N ASN A 86 -22.87 -35.70 -21.34
CA ASN A 86 -23.69 -36.43 -20.37
C ASN A 86 -25.20 -36.10 -20.47
N GLY A 87 -25.64 -35.48 -21.57
CA GLY A 87 -27.06 -35.26 -21.84
C GLY A 87 -27.71 -34.14 -21.03
N GLY A 88 -26.93 -33.17 -20.54
CA GLY A 88 -27.44 -32.02 -19.79
C GLY A 88 -27.82 -32.32 -18.33
N ALA A 89 -27.65 -33.57 -17.88
CA ALA A 89 -27.84 -33.93 -16.48
C ALA A 89 -26.67 -33.36 -15.65
N PRO A 90 -26.92 -32.39 -14.75
CA PRO A 90 -25.86 -31.89 -13.88
C PRO A 90 -25.36 -33.05 -12.99
N PRO A 91 -24.03 -33.19 -12.80
CA PRO A 91 -23.54 -34.12 -11.79
C PRO A 91 -24.17 -33.73 -10.45
N ALA A 92 -24.65 -34.72 -9.68
CA ALA A 92 -25.22 -34.49 -8.36
C ALA A 92 -24.28 -33.57 -7.57
N ALA A 93 -24.79 -32.41 -7.17
CA ALA A 93 -24.01 -31.36 -6.55
C ALA A 93 -23.37 -31.89 -5.27
N ASP A 94 -22.09 -32.23 -5.34
CA ASP A 94 -21.25 -32.30 -4.16
C ASP A 94 -20.92 -30.85 -3.82
N GLU A 95 -21.43 -30.40 -2.68
CA GLU A 95 -21.28 -29.07 -2.08
C GLU A 95 -19.80 -28.78 -1.81
N SER A 96 -19.01 -28.52 -2.85
CA SER A 96 -17.67 -27.97 -2.67
C SER A 96 -17.23 -27.25 -3.93
N ASP A 97 -16.67 -26.06 -3.74
CA ASP A 97 -15.99 -25.24 -4.74
C ASP A 97 -16.83 -24.13 -5.42
N LYS A 98 -17.68 -23.45 -4.63
CA LYS A 98 -18.00 -22.02 -4.85
C LYS A 98 -16.78 -21.16 -4.50
N TYR A 99 -15.67 -21.31 -5.23
CA TYR A 99 -14.53 -20.37 -5.18
C TYR A 99 -14.41 -19.66 -6.52
N GLY A 100 -15.32 -18.71 -6.71
CA GLY A 100 -15.36 -17.82 -7.87
C GLY A 100 -15.86 -16.44 -7.45
N GLU A 101 -15.36 -15.92 -6.34
CA GLU A 101 -15.72 -14.60 -5.82
C GLU A 101 -14.52 -14.07 -5.03
N ASP A 102 -13.44 -13.79 -5.75
CA ASP A 102 -12.51 -12.70 -5.41
C ASP A 102 -12.56 -11.76 -6.63
N ASP A 103 -13.79 -11.38 -7.00
CA ASP A 103 -13.99 -10.02 -7.48
C ASP A 103 -13.72 -9.21 -6.23
N GLU A 104 -12.55 -8.55 -6.20
CA GLU A 104 -12.25 -7.54 -5.19
C GLU A 104 -13.53 -6.71 -5.09
N GLU A 105 -14.26 -6.80 -3.97
CA GLU A 105 -15.40 -5.95 -3.69
C GLU A 105 -14.85 -4.53 -3.78
N VAL A 106 -14.90 -3.96 -4.98
CA VAL A 106 -14.92 -2.52 -5.16
C VAL A 106 -16.24 -2.19 -4.53
N GLU A 107 -16.19 -1.85 -3.23
CA GLU A 107 -17.27 -1.17 -2.54
C GLU A 107 -17.86 -0.21 -3.58
N PRO A 108 -19.18 -0.26 -3.88
CA PRO A 108 -19.75 0.64 -4.86
C PRO A 108 -19.45 2.04 -4.35
N ILE A 109 -18.46 2.69 -4.95
CA ILE A 109 -18.11 4.07 -4.69
C ILE A 109 -19.38 4.79 -5.11
N ALA A 110 -20.17 5.22 -4.12
CA ALA A 110 -21.48 5.80 -4.37
C ALA A 110 -21.36 6.79 -5.52
N SER A 111 -22.04 6.53 -6.65
CA SER A 111 -21.88 7.30 -7.88
C SER A 111 -21.87 8.79 -7.58
N ILE A 112 -20.71 9.43 -7.72
CA ILE A 112 -20.41 10.76 -7.17
C ILE A 112 -20.87 11.86 -8.13
N SER A 113 -21.95 11.61 -8.87
CA SER A 113 -22.52 12.57 -9.80
C SER A 113 -23.23 13.65 -9.01
N GLY A 114 -22.70 14.87 -9.04
CA GLY A 114 -23.17 15.96 -8.20
C GLY A 114 -22.86 17.33 -8.80
N THR A 115 -23.76 18.28 -8.56
CA THR A 115 -23.53 19.69 -8.90
C THR A 115 -23.58 20.50 -7.61
N THR A 116 -22.46 21.14 -7.26
CA THR A 116 -22.35 21.95 -6.05
C THR A 116 -22.05 23.39 -6.43
N LYS A 117 -22.81 24.34 -5.87
CA LYS A 117 -22.64 25.77 -6.09
C LYS A 117 -22.03 26.42 -4.85
N TYR A 118 -21.00 27.23 -5.05
CA TYR A 118 -20.34 28.02 -4.02
C TYR A 118 -20.54 29.50 -4.34
N ASP A 119 -20.97 30.27 -3.35
CA ASP A 119 -21.23 31.70 -3.48
C ASP A 119 -20.41 32.46 -2.44
N ASN A 120 -19.59 33.39 -2.91
CA ASN A 120 -18.70 34.23 -2.08
C ASN A 120 -19.14 35.70 -2.09
N GLY A 121 -20.36 36.02 -2.53
CA GLY A 121 -20.93 37.37 -2.57
C GLY A 121 -20.52 38.16 -3.82
N ASP A 122 -19.23 38.09 -4.18
CA ASP A 122 -18.68 38.76 -5.37
C ASP A 122 -18.57 37.83 -6.59
N MET A 123 -18.65 36.51 -6.37
CA MET A 123 -18.52 35.50 -7.43
C MET A 123 -19.26 34.22 -7.05
N GLN A 124 -19.95 33.62 -8.03
CA GLN A 124 -20.58 32.32 -7.91
C GLN A 124 -19.86 31.28 -8.77
N VAL A 125 -19.50 30.15 -8.17
CA VAL A 125 -18.79 29.03 -8.82
C VAL A 125 -19.69 27.80 -8.78
N THR A 126 -19.96 27.19 -9.94
CA THR A 126 -20.68 25.91 -10.04
C THR A 126 -19.69 24.80 -10.41
N VAL A 127 -19.62 23.77 -9.58
CA VAL A 127 -18.78 22.59 -9.79
C VAL A 127 -19.68 21.41 -10.14
N THR A 128 -19.47 20.81 -11.31
CA THR A 128 -20.16 19.60 -11.76
C THR A 128 -19.16 18.46 -11.78
N THR A 129 -19.45 17.38 -11.05
CA THR A 129 -18.67 16.14 -11.06
C THR A 129 -19.49 15.06 -11.75
N SER A 130 -18.90 14.38 -12.73
CA SER A 130 -19.45 13.18 -13.37
C SER A 130 -18.49 12.02 -13.19
N GLU A 131 -19.02 10.82 -13.03
CA GLU A 131 -18.25 9.58 -12.99
C GLU A 131 -17.66 9.31 -14.39
N ILE A 132 -16.34 9.12 -14.47
CA ILE A 132 -15.65 8.76 -15.71
C ILE A 132 -15.38 7.27 -15.64
N SER A 133 -16.06 6.49 -16.50
CA SER A 133 -15.88 5.05 -16.57
C SER A 133 -14.48 4.71 -17.08
N ARG A 134 -13.89 3.64 -16.54
CA ARG A 134 -12.51 3.20 -16.85
C ARG A 134 -12.28 2.85 -18.33
N GLU A 135 -13.35 2.75 -19.10
CA GLU A 135 -13.36 2.37 -20.52
C GLU A 135 -13.39 3.56 -21.51
N ASP A 136 -13.49 4.80 -21.02
CA ASP A 136 -13.56 6.02 -21.86
C ASP A 136 -12.20 6.71 -22.13
N GLU A 137 -11.07 6.02 -21.89
CA GLU A 137 -9.71 6.57 -22.11
C GLU A 137 -9.30 6.72 -23.60
N ASP A 138 -10.20 6.47 -24.54
CA ASP A 138 -9.93 6.62 -25.98
C ASP A 138 -10.88 7.64 -26.64
N GLY A 139 -10.64 8.92 -26.37
CA GLY A 139 -10.95 10.00 -27.30
C GLY A 139 -12.11 10.93 -26.92
N HIS A 140 -11.77 12.07 -26.30
CA HIS A 140 -12.04 13.42 -26.80
C HIS A 140 -11.60 14.43 -25.74
N SER A 141 -10.43 15.04 -25.93
CA SER A 141 -10.11 16.27 -25.21
C SER A 141 -10.93 17.40 -25.83
N GLU A 142 -12.18 17.55 -25.38
CA GLU A 142 -12.90 18.79 -25.62
C GLU A 142 -12.18 19.90 -24.86
N LYS A 143 -11.38 20.65 -25.61
CA LYS A 143 -10.77 21.89 -25.18
C LYS A 143 -11.91 22.86 -24.86
N THR A 144 -12.33 22.92 -23.60
CA THR A 144 -13.14 24.02 -23.11
C THR A 144 -12.30 25.28 -23.31
N GLN A 145 -12.72 26.13 -24.25
CA GLN A 145 -12.12 27.44 -24.46
C GLN A 145 -12.25 28.24 -23.17
N VAL A 146 -11.17 28.35 -22.42
CA VAL A 146 -11.06 29.34 -21.36
C VAL A 146 -10.82 30.68 -22.04
N THR A 147 -11.85 31.50 -22.16
CA THR A 147 -11.70 32.92 -22.52
C THR A 147 -11.13 33.65 -21.31
N VAL A 148 -9.80 33.75 -21.24
CA VAL A 148 -9.10 34.55 -20.22
C VAL A 148 -9.25 36.04 -20.57
N PRO A 149 -9.66 36.92 -19.64
CA PRO A 149 -9.58 38.36 -19.86
C PRO A 149 -8.11 38.76 -20.00
N ARG A 150 -7.78 39.35 -21.16
CA ARG A 150 -6.45 39.87 -21.51
C ARG A 150 -6.04 40.98 -20.54
N LEU A 151 -5.11 40.67 -19.63
CA LEU A 151 -4.32 41.69 -18.93
C LEU A 151 -3.16 42.08 -19.86
N ASN A 152 -3.20 43.33 -20.31
CA ASN A 152 -2.13 43.95 -21.09
C ASN A 152 -0.98 44.29 -20.13
N GLU A 153 0.23 43.81 -20.39
CA GLU A 153 1.44 44.53 -19.94
C GLU A 153 2.73 44.06 -20.64
N ALA A 154 3.34 45.05 -21.31
CA ALA A 154 4.76 45.25 -21.63
C ALA A 154 5.52 44.23 -22.51
N ASP A 155 5.62 44.58 -23.79
CA ASP A 155 6.58 44.06 -24.76
C ASP A 155 8.05 44.25 -24.31
N LYS A 156 8.83 43.17 -24.27
CA LYS A 156 10.30 43.21 -24.22
C LYS A 156 10.87 42.50 -25.43
N SER A 157 11.25 43.29 -26.44
CA SER A 157 11.95 42.83 -27.63
C SER A 157 13.41 42.51 -27.32
N HIS A 158 13.88 41.30 -27.59
CA HIS A 158 15.30 41.00 -27.75
C HIS A 158 15.66 41.01 -29.24
N LYS A 159 16.51 41.96 -29.67
CA LYS A 159 17.07 41.97 -31.03
C LYS A 159 18.22 40.96 -31.10
N LEU A 160 18.13 40.02 -32.03
CA LEU A 160 19.29 39.27 -32.51
C LEU A 160 19.77 39.97 -33.79
N SER A 161 20.99 40.51 -33.74
CA SER A 161 21.71 40.99 -34.91
C SER A 161 22.04 39.81 -35.83
N SER A 162 21.84 40.02 -37.12
CA SER A 162 22.48 39.23 -38.18
C SER A 162 23.99 39.44 -38.18
#